data_AF-A0A8H4UX71-F1
#
_entry.id   AF-A0A8H4UX71-F1
#
_cell.length_a   1.000
_cell.length_b   1.000
_cell.length_c   1.000
_cell.angle_alpha   90.00
_cell.angle_beta   90.00
_cell.angle_gamma   90.00
#
_symmetry.space_group_name_H-M   'P 1'
#
loop_
_entity.id
_entity.type
_entity.pdbx_description
1 polymer ?
#
loop_
_entity_poly.entity_id
_entity_poly.type
_entity_poly.pdbx_seq_one_letter_code
_entity_poly.pdbx_strand_id
1 'polypeptide(L)'
;DLSWGTSKKAEKKAEKASKKNDAAISANKAQDPMVSVKHIEYIGILVPPTDIQQLLTSIFSDNSGSAERNKMYHHLKNSRRIQPSFHVTLIHRAANKEQPQIWEQYTDLYINRMNERVSQGLPINPPTKLADARVRVERLVWNEEIMAFVVRILAPEGNNNGQEKLPSSWPCANAVPHITVGTANPNVKPKQSNDLLQKWLEFGSGGDTGIWEVEITGVKVLEGSVLPVMMKGK
;
A
#
# COMPACT_ATOMS: atom_id res chain seq x y z
N ASP A 1 -32.94 35.09 56.97
CA ASP A 1 -32.86 34.66 55.56
C ASP A 1 -31.42 34.23 55.29
N LEU A 2 -31.17 32.99 54.86
CA LEU A 2 -29.90 32.45 54.34
C LEU A 2 -29.98 30.91 54.24
N SER A 3 -30.50 30.38 53.12
CA SER A 3 -30.42 28.95 52.78
C SER A 3 -30.38 28.73 51.27
N TRP A 4 -29.29 29.11 50.59
CA TRP A 4 -29.03 28.71 49.20
C TRP A 4 -27.52 28.61 48.97
N GLY A 5 -26.96 27.40 48.80
CA GLY A 5 -25.53 27.29 48.47
C GLY A 5 -24.91 25.91 48.23
N THR A 6 -25.58 24.80 48.51
CA THR A 6 -24.91 23.46 48.49
C THR A 6 -25.19 22.58 47.27
N SER A 7 -26.28 22.78 46.52
CA SER A 7 -26.66 21.85 45.43
C SER A 7 -25.82 21.98 44.15
N LYS A 8 -25.34 23.18 43.77
CA LYS A 8 -24.61 23.40 42.51
C LYS A 8 -23.19 22.80 42.44
N LYS A 9 -22.58 22.46 43.58
CA LYS A 9 -21.24 21.86 43.63
C LYS A 9 -21.25 20.34 43.42
N ALA A 10 -22.35 19.66 43.76
CA ALA A 10 -22.48 18.22 43.58
C ALA A 10 -22.73 17.85 42.10
N GLU A 11 -23.59 18.60 41.40
CA GLU A 11 -23.90 18.39 39.98
C GLU A 11 -22.68 18.58 39.06
N LYS A 12 -21.87 19.63 39.28
CA LYS A 12 -20.63 19.86 38.52
C LYS A 12 -19.56 18.78 38.71
N LYS A 13 -19.59 18.03 39.82
CA LYS A 13 -18.63 16.95 40.11
C LYS A 13 -19.06 15.63 39.45
N ALA A 14 -20.37 15.37 39.38
CA ALA A 14 -20.94 14.23 38.65
C ALA A 14 -20.77 14.39 37.11
N GLU A 15 -20.96 15.60 36.59
CA GLU A 15 -20.84 15.89 35.15
C GLU A 15 -19.39 15.86 34.63
N LYS A 16 -18.41 16.14 35.51
CA LYS A 16 -16.97 15.94 35.21
C LYS A 16 -16.54 14.48 35.31
N ALA A 17 -17.20 13.67 36.15
CA ALA A 17 -16.92 12.24 36.26
C ALA A 17 -17.51 11.45 35.08
N SER A 18 -18.71 11.80 34.59
CA SER A 18 -19.29 11.18 33.39
C SER A 18 -18.46 11.49 32.13
N LYS A 19 -18.05 12.75 31.93
CA LYS A 19 -17.17 13.13 30.80
C LYS A 19 -15.79 12.47 30.82
N LYS A 20 -15.26 12.13 32.00
CA LYS A 20 -13.99 11.38 32.12
C LYS A 20 -14.17 9.90 31.76
N ASN A 21 -15.31 9.30 32.13
CA ASN A 21 -15.64 7.93 31.74
C ASN A 21 -15.97 7.83 30.25
N ASP A 22 -16.67 8.80 29.67
CA ASP A 22 -16.95 8.82 28.22
C ASP A 22 -15.67 9.04 27.39
N ALA A 23 -14.73 9.86 27.87
CA ALA A 23 -13.44 10.03 27.22
C ALA A 23 -12.55 8.76 27.32
N ALA A 24 -12.60 8.03 28.44
CA ALA A 24 -11.88 6.77 28.60
C ALA A 24 -12.50 5.63 27.78
N ILE A 25 -13.83 5.58 27.67
CA ILE A 25 -14.57 4.60 26.83
C ILE A 25 -14.35 4.92 25.33
N SER A 26 -14.30 6.19 24.95
CA SER A 26 -14.00 6.64 23.58
C SER A 26 -12.53 6.36 23.21
N ALA A 27 -11.58 6.58 24.13
CA ALA A 27 -10.18 6.24 23.93
C ALA A 27 -9.95 4.72 23.81
N ASN A 28 -10.69 3.89 24.56
CA ASN A 28 -10.63 2.43 24.44
C ASN A 28 -11.29 1.91 23.14
N LYS A 29 -12.36 2.55 22.63
CA LYS A 29 -12.93 2.20 21.32
C LYS A 29 -12.00 2.56 20.15
N ALA A 30 -11.18 3.60 20.30
CA ALA A 30 -10.11 3.92 19.35
C ALA A 30 -8.92 2.93 19.40
N GLN A 31 -8.93 1.99 20.36
CA GLN A 31 -7.94 0.93 20.50
C GLN A 31 -8.44 -0.46 20.05
N ASP A 32 -9.61 -0.57 19.43
CA ASP A 32 -10.09 -1.85 18.88
C ASP A 32 -9.56 -2.06 17.44
N PRO A 33 -8.70 -3.08 17.18
CA PRO A 33 -8.20 -3.38 15.84
C PRO A 33 -9.32 -3.58 14.80
N MET A 34 -10.47 -4.09 15.22
CA MET A 34 -11.64 -4.33 14.35
C MET A 34 -12.24 -3.02 13.83
N VAL A 35 -12.14 -1.93 14.60
CA VAL A 35 -12.54 -0.59 14.16
C VAL A 35 -11.53 -0.04 13.16
N SER A 36 -10.23 -0.29 13.37
CA SER A 36 -9.17 0.15 12.47
C SER A 36 -9.24 -0.50 11.09
N VAL A 37 -9.62 -1.78 11.00
CA VAL A 37 -9.80 -2.49 9.71
C VAL A 37 -10.76 -1.74 8.77
N LYS A 38 -11.83 -1.12 9.30
CA LYS A 38 -12.80 -0.36 8.51
C LYS A 38 -12.22 0.88 7.82
N HIS A 39 -11.06 1.33 8.29
CA HIS A 39 -10.35 2.49 7.79
C HIS A 39 -9.15 2.12 6.89
N ILE A 40 -8.93 0.84 6.60
CA ILE A 40 -7.91 0.41 5.63
C ILE A 40 -8.44 0.70 4.22
N GLU A 41 -7.69 1.47 3.45
CA GLU A 41 -7.97 1.76 2.05
C GLU A 41 -7.43 0.64 1.14
N TYR A 42 -6.20 0.22 1.37
CA TYR A 42 -5.59 -0.93 0.68
C TYR A 42 -4.48 -1.54 1.53
N ILE A 43 -4.06 -2.74 1.14
CA ILE A 43 -2.90 -3.43 1.71
C ILE A 43 -1.92 -3.66 0.58
N GLY A 44 -0.63 -3.41 0.84
CA GLY A 44 0.40 -3.49 -0.20
C GLY A 44 1.78 -3.79 0.35
N ILE A 45 2.68 -4.14 -0.56
CA ILE A 45 4.12 -4.30 -0.28
C ILE A 45 4.78 -2.97 -0.61
N LEU A 46 5.21 -2.24 0.42
CA LEU A 46 6.01 -1.03 0.26
C LEU A 46 7.45 -1.43 -0.06
N VAL A 47 8.03 -0.82 -1.10
CA VAL A 47 9.43 -1.04 -1.49
C VAL A 47 10.25 0.25 -1.40
N PRO A 48 11.57 0.17 -1.17
CA PRO A 48 12.43 1.35 -1.07
C PRO A 48 12.43 2.20 -2.36
N PRO A 49 12.19 3.52 -2.25
CA PRO A 49 12.24 4.40 -3.42
C PRO A 49 13.61 4.45 -4.10
N THR A 50 14.69 4.29 -3.35
CA THR A 50 16.06 4.26 -3.87
C THR A 50 16.25 3.16 -4.90
N ASP A 51 15.73 1.97 -4.64
CA ASP A 51 15.92 0.81 -5.53
C ASP A 51 15.17 0.98 -6.85
N ILE A 52 13.96 1.54 -6.78
CA ILE A 52 13.15 1.85 -7.97
C ILE A 52 13.81 2.96 -8.80
N GLN A 53 14.29 4.02 -8.16
CA GLN A 53 14.95 5.13 -8.85
C GLN A 53 16.27 4.69 -9.49
N GLN A 54 17.06 3.84 -8.83
CA GLN A 54 18.27 3.27 -9.40
C GLN A 54 17.95 2.38 -10.61
N LEU A 55 16.91 1.55 -10.51
CA LEU A 55 16.49 0.69 -11.62
C LEU A 55 16.05 1.51 -12.84
N LEU A 56 15.21 2.53 -12.63
CA LEU A 56 14.83 3.46 -13.69
C LEU A 56 16.03 4.16 -14.31
N THR A 57 16.97 4.63 -13.49
CA THR A 57 18.18 5.29 -13.98
C THR A 57 19.04 4.33 -14.81
N SER A 58 19.16 3.08 -14.39
CA SER A 58 19.89 2.04 -15.15
C SER A 58 19.20 1.65 -16.46
N ILE A 59 17.87 1.68 -16.53
CA ILE A 59 17.12 1.35 -17.75
C ILE A 59 17.27 2.45 -18.82
N PHE A 60 17.36 3.71 -18.37
CA PHE A 60 17.36 4.88 -19.23
C PHE A 60 18.73 5.59 -19.26
N SER A 61 19.80 4.94 -18.82
CA SER A 61 21.18 5.45 -18.94
C SER A 61 21.69 5.39 -20.39
N ASP A 62 22.54 6.35 -20.73
CA ASP A 62 23.39 6.43 -21.94
C ASP A 62 22.73 6.01 -23.27
N ASN A 63 21.84 6.85 -23.80
CA ASN A 63 21.25 6.71 -25.15
C ASN A 63 20.68 5.30 -25.47
N SER A 64 20.33 4.54 -24.44
CA SER A 64 19.73 3.22 -24.61
C SER A 64 18.32 3.40 -25.18
N GLY A 65 18.22 3.27 -26.51
CA GLY A 65 16.97 3.34 -27.27
C GLY A 65 16.65 4.71 -27.89
N SER A 66 15.56 4.76 -28.65
CA SER A 66 15.15 5.97 -29.37
C SER A 66 14.56 7.05 -28.46
N ALA A 67 14.49 8.29 -28.97
CA ALA A 67 13.90 9.41 -28.25
C ALA A 67 12.43 9.13 -27.90
N GLU A 68 11.69 8.47 -28.80
CA GLU A 68 10.29 8.09 -28.62
C GLU A 68 10.12 7.12 -27.46
N ARG A 69 10.98 6.10 -27.37
CA ARG A 69 10.99 5.13 -26.27
C ARG A 69 11.20 5.82 -24.93
N ASN A 70 12.13 6.77 -24.87
CA ASN A 70 12.55 7.41 -23.62
C ASN A 70 11.70 8.63 -23.23
N LYS A 71 10.84 9.10 -24.14
CA LYS A 71 9.96 10.29 -23.99
C LYS A 71 9.19 10.28 -22.67
N MET A 72 8.54 9.17 -22.33
CA MET A 72 7.72 9.08 -21.12
C MET A 72 8.55 9.19 -19.84
N TYR A 73 9.68 8.49 -19.75
CA TYR A 73 10.57 8.58 -18.59
C TYR A 73 11.06 10.01 -18.36
N HIS A 74 11.55 10.67 -19.41
CA HIS A 74 12.03 12.05 -19.31
C HIS A 74 10.90 13.02 -18.94
N HIS A 75 9.70 12.83 -19.50
CA HIS A 75 8.52 13.59 -19.12
C HIS A 75 8.23 13.43 -17.63
N LEU A 76 8.14 12.20 -17.12
CA LEU A 76 7.88 11.94 -15.70
C LEU A 76 8.95 12.53 -14.78
N LYS A 77 10.23 12.40 -15.16
CA LYS A 77 11.36 12.93 -14.40
C LYS A 77 11.33 14.46 -14.35
N ASN A 78 11.24 15.12 -15.50
CA ASN A 78 11.32 16.58 -15.61
C ASN A 78 10.09 17.27 -15.02
N SER A 79 8.92 16.66 -15.13
CA SER A 79 7.68 17.17 -14.53
C SER A 79 7.49 16.78 -13.06
N ARG A 80 8.45 16.07 -12.46
CA ARG A 80 8.39 15.56 -11.07
C ARG A 80 7.13 14.71 -10.82
N ARG A 81 6.79 13.85 -11.79
CA ARG A 81 5.63 12.95 -11.77
C ARG A 81 5.96 11.49 -11.50
N ILE A 82 7.23 11.18 -11.28
CA ILE A 82 7.62 9.91 -10.64
C ILE A 82 7.07 9.94 -9.20
N GLN A 83 6.40 8.86 -8.78
CA GLN A 83 5.82 8.77 -7.45
C GLN A 83 6.90 8.87 -6.37
N PRO A 84 6.61 9.55 -5.23
CA PRO A 84 7.56 9.65 -4.12
C PRO A 84 7.66 8.36 -3.29
N SER A 85 6.72 7.43 -3.48
CA SER A 85 6.62 6.17 -2.76
C SER A 85 6.10 5.09 -3.71
N PHE A 86 6.62 3.87 -3.57
CA PHE A 86 6.35 2.78 -4.49
C PHE A 86 5.86 1.56 -3.73
N HIS A 87 4.80 0.96 -4.25
CA HIS A 87 4.19 -0.21 -3.64
C HIS A 87 3.63 -1.14 -4.70
N VAL A 88 3.53 -2.42 -4.34
CA VAL A 88 2.66 -3.38 -5.00
C VAL A 88 1.35 -3.42 -4.23
N THR A 89 0.24 -3.04 -4.85
CA THR A 89 -1.08 -3.18 -4.22
C THR A 89 -1.47 -4.65 -4.22
N LEU A 90 -1.58 -5.24 -3.03
CA LEU A 90 -2.04 -6.62 -2.86
C LEU A 90 -3.55 -6.68 -2.96
N ILE A 91 -4.26 -5.79 -2.27
CA ILE A 91 -5.72 -5.67 -2.41
C ILE A 91 -6.19 -4.28 -2.02
N HIS A 92 -7.08 -3.71 -2.83
CA HIS A 92 -7.81 -2.48 -2.52
C HIS A 92 -9.16 -2.81 -1.88
N ARG A 93 -9.65 -1.98 -0.95
CA ARG A 93 -10.99 -2.17 -0.32
C ARG A 93 -12.13 -2.33 -1.33
N ALA A 94 -11.98 -1.74 -2.50
CA ALA A 94 -12.97 -1.77 -3.58
C ALA A 94 -13.13 -3.20 -4.13
N ALA A 95 -12.07 -4.01 -4.09
CA ALA A 95 -12.06 -5.39 -4.53
C ALA A 95 -12.56 -6.37 -3.45
N ASN A 96 -12.83 -5.94 -2.21
CA ASN A 96 -13.28 -6.81 -1.13
C ASN A 96 -14.55 -7.62 -1.50
N LYS A 97 -15.50 -7.00 -2.22
CA LYS A 97 -16.73 -7.72 -2.62
C LYS A 97 -16.46 -8.83 -3.63
N GLU A 98 -15.48 -8.65 -4.49
CA GLU A 98 -15.13 -9.60 -5.57
C GLU A 98 -14.14 -10.66 -5.07
N GLN A 99 -13.28 -10.30 -4.12
CA GLN A 99 -12.24 -11.16 -3.57
C GLN A 99 -12.19 -11.08 -2.04
N PRO A 100 -13.28 -11.49 -1.35
CA PRO A 100 -13.39 -11.35 0.10
C PRO A 100 -12.34 -12.18 0.85
N GLN A 101 -11.97 -13.35 0.33
CA GLN A 101 -10.98 -14.24 0.96
C GLN A 101 -9.59 -13.58 1.06
N ILE A 102 -9.17 -12.86 0.03
CA ILE A 102 -7.88 -12.15 0.02
C ILE A 102 -7.94 -11.00 1.02
N TRP A 103 -9.04 -10.25 1.05
CA TRP A 103 -9.22 -9.16 2.01
C TRP A 103 -9.17 -9.67 3.45
N GLU A 104 -9.94 -10.71 3.74
CA GLU A 104 -10.05 -11.34 5.06
C GLU A 104 -8.68 -11.84 5.55
N GLN A 105 -7.92 -12.55 4.70
CA GLN A 105 -6.58 -13.03 5.04
C GLN A 105 -5.67 -11.90 5.54
N TYR A 106 -5.66 -10.76 4.85
CA TYR A 106 -4.81 -9.64 5.24
C TYR A 106 -5.37 -8.87 6.45
N THR A 107 -6.69 -8.75 6.59
CA THR A 107 -7.28 -8.10 7.77
C THR A 107 -7.11 -8.94 9.03
N ASP A 108 -7.14 -10.27 8.92
CA ASP A 108 -6.86 -11.18 10.03
C ASP A 108 -5.39 -11.07 10.46
N LEU A 109 -4.46 -11.05 9.51
CA LEU A 109 -3.05 -10.80 9.78
C LEU A 109 -2.85 -9.44 10.48
N TYR A 110 -3.55 -8.40 10.02
CA TYR A 110 -3.53 -7.09 10.66
C TYR A 110 -4.07 -7.13 12.10
N ILE A 111 -5.24 -7.73 12.32
CA ILE A 111 -5.87 -7.82 13.65
C ILE A 111 -4.95 -8.57 14.62
N ASN A 112 -4.40 -9.71 14.21
CA ASN A 112 -3.47 -10.49 15.03
C ASN A 112 -2.25 -9.66 15.43
N ARG A 113 -1.64 -8.97 14.46
CA ARG A 113 -0.48 -8.10 14.71
C ARG A 113 -0.81 -6.93 15.66
N MET A 114 -2.01 -6.38 15.56
CA MET A 114 -2.43 -5.29 16.45
C MET A 114 -2.71 -5.80 17.86
N ASN A 115 -3.33 -6.98 18.01
CA ASN A 115 -3.56 -7.60 19.30
C ASN A 115 -2.24 -7.90 20.04
N GLU A 116 -1.24 -8.43 19.33
CA GLU A 116 0.11 -8.63 19.88
C GLU A 116 0.72 -7.33 20.39
N ARG A 117 0.66 -6.25 19.60
CA ARG A 117 1.16 -4.94 20.02
C ARG A 117 0.45 -4.41 21.26
N VAL A 118 -0.87 -4.51 21.29
CA VAL A 118 -1.68 -4.07 22.44
C VAL A 118 -1.29 -4.88 23.69
N SER A 119 -1.08 -6.19 23.58
CA SER A 119 -0.61 -7.03 24.69
C SER A 119 0.80 -6.66 25.18
N GLN A 120 1.62 -6.08 24.31
CA GLN A 120 2.96 -5.54 24.63
C GLN A 120 2.90 -4.08 25.14
N GLY A 121 1.71 -3.50 25.31
CA GLY A 121 1.53 -2.11 25.73
C GLY A 121 1.91 -1.08 24.67
N LEU A 122 2.05 -1.49 23.41
CA LEU A 122 2.40 -0.60 22.30
C LEU A 122 1.14 0.05 21.69
N PRO A 123 1.23 1.31 21.23
CA PRO A 123 0.12 1.98 20.57
C PRO A 123 -0.18 1.36 19.20
N ILE A 124 -1.45 1.46 18.80
CA ILE A 124 -2.00 0.98 17.52
C ILE A 124 -1.61 1.88 16.33
N ASN A 125 -1.21 3.13 16.60
CA ASN A 125 -0.71 4.07 15.60
C ASN A 125 0.82 4.23 15.75
N PRO A 126 1.60 4.33 14.65
CA PRO A 126 1.24 4.34 13.21
C PRO A 126 1.07 2.95 12.59
N PRO A 127 0.67 2.83 11.28
CA PRO A 127 0.54 1.56 10.58
C PRO A 127 1.75 0.68 10.82
N THR A 128 1.52 -0.50 11.39
CA THR A 128 2.62 -1.42 11.72
C THR A 128 2.85 -2.34 10.54
N LYS A 129 4.13 -2.54 10.22
CA LYS A 129 4.60 -3.63 9.37
C LYS A 129 3.97 -4.95 9.80
N LEU A 130 3.28 -5.61 8.87
CA LEU A 130 2.65 -6.91 9.11
C LEU A 130 3.68 -8.02 8.97
N ALA A 131 4.47 -7.96 7.90
CA ALA A 131 5.50 -8.93 7.58
C ALA A 131 6.54 -8.34 6.62
N ASP A 132 7.69 -8.99 6.54
CA ASP A 132 8.61 -8.83 5.41
C ASP A 132 8.05 -9.51 4.15
N ALA A 133 8.32 -8.91 2.99
CA ALA A 133 7.98 -9.50 1.70
C ALA A 133 9.02 -9.13 0.67
N ARG A 134 9.13 -9.97 -0.37
CA ARG A 134 10.06 -9.74 -1.47
C ARG A 134 9.34 -9.78 -2.79
N VAL A 135 9.77 -8.93 -3.71
CA VAL A 135 9.23 -8.86 -5.05
C VAL A 135 10.35 -8.93 -6.07
N ARG A 136 10.23 -9.82 -7.05
CA ARG A 136 11.11 -9.87 -8.20
C ARG A 136 10.57 -8.93 -9.27
N VAL A 137 11.39 -8.00 -9.74
CA VAL A 137 11.04 -7.14 -10.87
C VAL A 137 11.34 -7.88 -12.17
N GLU A 138 10.36 -7.94 -13.07
CA GLU A 138 10.47 -8.71 -14.32
C GLU A 138 10.59 -7.78 -15.52
N ARG A 139 9.70 -6.79 -15.64
CA ARG A 139 9.63 -5.89 -16.80
C ARG A 139 9.24 -4.48 -16.36
N LEU A 140 9.65 -3.49 -17.14
CA LEU A 140 9.04 -2.16 -17.11
C LEU A 140 8.16 -2.02 -18.36
N VAL A 141 6.92 -1.58 -18.19
CA VAL A 141 5.93 -1.40 -19.28
C VAL A 141 5.37 0.02 -19.20
N TRP A 142 5.27 0.70 -20.34
CA TRP A 142 4.73 2.06 -20.39
C TRP A 142 4.10 2.41 -21.74
N ASN A 143 3.24 3.41 -21.73
CA ASN A 143 2.76 4.11 -22.91
C ASN A 143 2.91 5.63 -22.71
N GLU A 144 2.20 6.45 -23.48
CA GLU A 144 2.24 7.91 -23.33
C GLU A 144 1.58 8.44 -22.05
N GLU A 145 0.80 7.61 -21.35
CA GLU A 145 -0.01 8.02 -20.19
C GLU A 145 0.55 7.52 -18.86
N ILE A 146 1.02 6.28 -18.80
CA ILE A 146 1.44 5.65 -17.55
C ILE A 146 2.66 4.74 -17.73
N MET A 147 3.44 4.61 -16.67
CA MET A 147 4.60 3.73 -16.58
C MET A 147 4.49 2.86 -15.32
N ALA A 148 4.73 1.56 -15.45
CA ALA A 148 4.66 0.61 -14.34
C ALA A 148 5.66 -0.54 -14.49
N PHE A 149 6.22 -1.01 -13.37
CA PHE A 149 6.97 -2.26 -13.32
C PHE A 149 6.02 -3.44 -13.14
N VAL A 150 6.19 -4.50 -13.93
CA VAL A 150 5.62 -5.83 -13.68
C VAL A 150 6.52 -6.56 -12.69
N VAL A 151 5.91 -7.15 -11.67
CA VAL A 151 6.63 -7.84 -10.61
C VAL A 151 6.00 -9.19 -10.30
N ARG A 152 6.82 -10.10 -9.77
CA ARG A 152 6.38 -11.35 -9.16
C ARG A 152 6.59 -11.27 -7.67
N ILE A 153 5.53 -11.56 -6.91
CA ILE A 153 5.61 -11.59 -5.45
C ILE A 153 6.19 -12.94 -5.04
N LEU A 154 7.25 -12.92 -4.23
CA LEU A 154 7.89 -14.13 -3.74
C LEU A 154 7.18 -14.61 -2.46
N ALA A 155 7.12 -15.92 -2.27
CA ALA A 155 6.55 -16.50 -1.05
C ALA A 155 7.33 -16.02 0.19
N PRO A 156 6.67 -15.91 1.36
CA PRO A 156 7.35 -15.61 2.61
C PRO A 156 8.48 -16.60 2.91
N GLU A 157 9.59 -16.09 3.45
CA GLU A 157 10.59 -16.95 4.06
C GLU A 157 10.16 -17.25 5.51
N GLY A 158 10.25 -18.50 5.96
CA GLY A 158 10.17 -18.77 7.41
C GLY A 158 9.07 -19.69 7.93
N ASN A 159 8.36 -20.46 7.09
CA ASN A 159 7.44 -21.51 7.60
C ASN A 159 8.12 -22.61 8.45
N ASN A 160 9.46 -22.58 8.60
CA ASN A 160 10.25 -23.64 9.23
C ASN A 160 10.74 -23.33 10.66
N ASN A 161 10.64 -22.09 11.16
CA ASN A 161 11.27 -21.69 12.43
C ASN A 161 10.30 -21.30 13.56
N GLY A 162 9.00 -21.60 13.42
CA GLY A 162 8.04 -21.60 14.53
C GLY A 162 7.67 -20.24 15.16
N GLN A 163 8.06 -19.10 14.56
CA GLN A 163 7.89 -17.79 15.22
C GLN A 163 6.87 -16.82 14.57
N GLU A 164 6.43 -17.02 13.33
CA GLU A 164 5.29 -16.26 12.76
C GLU A 164 4.47 -17.16 11.85
N LYS A 165 3.16 -17.26 12.07
CA LYS A 165 2.24 -18.00 11.20
C LYS A 165 1.89 -17.13 9.98
N LEU A 166 2.87 -16.92 9.10
CA LEU A 166 2.66 -16.24 7.82
C LEU A 166 1.87 -17.13 6.85
N PRO A 167 1.14 -16.54 5.90
CA PRO A 167 0.48 -17.32 4.86
C PRO A 167 1.51 -18.02 3.97
N SER A 168 1.14 -19.11 3.30
CA SER A 168 2.03 -19.81 2.35
C SER A 168 2.36 -18.97 1.11
N SER A 169 1.56 -17.94 0.83
CA SER A 169 1.76 -17.01 -0.27
C SER A 169 1.19 -15.63 0.07
N TRP A 170 1.57 -14.63 -0.71
CA TRP A 170 0.99 -13.29 -0.70
C TRP A 170 0.00 -13.14 -1.85
N PRO A 171 -1.29 -13.49 -1.67
CA PRO A 171 -2.27 -13.37 -2.75
C PRO A 171 -2.44 -11.91 -3.17
N CYS A 172 -2.54 -11.69 -4.47
CA CYS A 172 -2.71 -10.38 -5.07
C CYS A 172 -4.02 -10.35 -5.86
N ALA A 173 -4.80 -9.30 -5.65
CA ALA A 173 -6.08 -9.12 -6.31
C ALA A 173 -5.96 -8.68 -7.76
N ASN A 174 -4.88 -7.97 -8.08
CA ASN A 174 -4.58 -7.58 -9.44
C ASN A 174 -4.04 -8.79 -10.22
N ALA A 175 -4.59 -9.02 -11.41
CA ALA A 175 -4.16 -10.11 -12.29
C ALA A 175 -2.66 -10.02 -12.63
N VAL A 176 -2.14 -8.81 -12.77
CA VAL A 176 -0.70 -8.54 -12.94
C VAL A 176 -0.22 -7.72 -11.75
N PRO A 177 0.54 -8.30 -10.80
CA PRO A 177 1.17 -7.55 -9.74
C PRO A 177 2.15 -6.54 -10.33
N HIS A 178 2.06 -5.28 -9.89
CA HIS A 178 2.84 -4.20 -10.48
C HIS A 178 3.12 -3.07 -9.49
N ILE A 179 4.11 -2.25 -9.84
CA ILE A 179 4.46 -1.00 -9.16
C ILE A 179 4.25 0.13 -10.14
N THR A 180 3.34 1.06 -9.85
CA THR A 180 3.16 2.24 -10.72
C THR A 180 4.31 3.23 -10.49
N VAL A 181 4.99 3.63 -11.56
CA VAL A 181 6.10 4.59 -11.51
C VAL A 181 5.59 6.02 -11.50
N GLY A 182 4.61 6.33 -12.36
CA GLY A 182 4.10 7.69 -12.52
C GLY A 182 3.08 7.79 -13.66
N THR A 183 2.35 8.89 -13.68
CA THR A 183 1.35 9.21 -14.70
C THR A 183 1.69 10.51 -15.41
N ALA A 184 1.37 10.63 -16.70
CA ALA A 184 1.76 11.77 -17.53
C ALA A 184 1.12 13.08 -17.06
N ASN A 185 -0.09 13.02 -16.48
CA ASN A 185 -0.83 14.17 -15.98
C ASN A 185 -1.82 13.76 -14.86
N PRO A 186 -2.45 14.71 -14.13
CA PRO A 186 -3.32 14.41 -12.99
C PRO A 186 -4.66 13.75 -13.35
N ASN A 187 -5.06 13.78 -14.62
CA ASN A 187 -6.28 13.15 -15.11
C ASN A 187 -6.09 11.65 -15.30
N VAL A 188 -4.86 11.22 -15.61
CA VAL A 188 -4.46 9.81 -15.64
C VAL A 188 -4.29 9.33 -14.19
N LYS A 189 -5.10 8.34 -13.79
CA LYS A 189 -5.10 7.81 -12.43
C LYS A 189 -4.17 6.60 -12.33
N PRO A 190 -3.41 6.44 -11.23
CA PRO A 190 -2.51 5.30 -11.07
C PRO A 190 -3.17 3.93 -11.32
N LYS A 191 -4.45 3.76 -10.96
CA LYS A 191 -5.20 2.50 -11.20
C LYS A 191 -5.27 2.07 -12.67
N GLN A 192 -5.10 2.99 -13.62
CA GLN A 192 -5.07 2.72 -15.06
C GLN A 192 -3.83 1.90 -15.47
N SER A 193 -2.89 1.66 -14.56
CA SER A 193 -1.80 0.70 -14.77
C SER A 193 -2.35 -0.71 -15.02
N ASN A 194 -3.46 -1.08 -14.39
CA ASN A 194 -4.13 -2.35 -14.67
C ASN A 194 -4.58 -2.44 -16.14
N ASP A 195 -5.19 -1.37 -16.65
CA ASP A 195 -5.68 -1.31 -18.04
C ASP A 195 -4.50 -1.37 -19.03
N LEU A 196 -3.39 -0.67 -18.75
CA LEU A 196 -2.17 -0.77 -19.55
C LEU A 196 -1.66 -2.21 -19.60
N LEU A 197 -1.55 -2.86 -18.44
CA LEU A 197 -0.96 -4.20 -18.35
C LEU A 197 -1.85 -5.27 -18.96
N GLN A 198 -3.18 -5.12 -18.88
CA GLN A 198 -4.11 -5.97 -19.62
C GLN A 198 -3.91 -5.84 -21.14
N LYS A 199 -3.88 -4.61 -21.67
CA LYS A 199 -3.62 -4.38 -23.09
C LYS A 199 -2.26 -4.91 -23.52
N TRP A 200 -1.24 -4.77 -22.69
CA TRP A 200 0.08 -5.33 -22.95
C TRP A 200 0.06 -6.86 -23.04
N LEU A 201 -0.68 -7.55 -22.18
CA LEU A 201 -0.83 -9.01 -22.26
C LEU A 201 -1.62 -9.45 -23.51
N GLU A 202 -2.61 -8.67 -23.93
CA GLU A 202 -3.47 -8.99 -25.08
C GLU A 202 -2.81 -8.71 -26.43
N PHE A 203 -2.15 -7.56 -26.57
CA PHE A 203 -1.66 -7.05 -27.85
C PHE A 203 -0.13 -6.99 -27.94
N GLY A 204 0.58 -7.17 -26.83
CA GLY A 204 2.03 -7.03 -26.76
C GLY A 204 2.53 -5.59 -26.83
N SER A 205 3.86 -5.45 -26.91
CA SER A 205 4.56 -4.18 -27.06
C SER A 205 5.01 -3.94 -28.49
N GLY A 206 5.11 -2.68 -28.91
CA GLY A 206 5.64 -2.27 -30.20
C GLY A 206 5.13 -0.90 -30.63
N GLY A 207 5.69 -0.38 -31.74
CA GLY A 207 5.24 0.88 -32.33
C GLY A 207 3.75 0.88 -32.69
N ASP A 208 3.24 -0.26 -33.16
CA ASP A 208 1.84 -0.42 -33.58
C ASP A 208 0.84 -0.40 -32.41
N THR A 209 1.26 -0.82 -31.20
CA THR A 209 0.41 -0.80 -30.00
C THR A 209 0.59 0.48 -29.17
N GLY A 210 1.68 1.23 -29.42
CA GLY A 210 2.09 2.37 -28.59
C GLY A 210 2.50 1.97 -27.17
N ILE A 211 2.69 0.67 -26.92
CA ILE A 211 3.14 0.13 -25.65
C ILE A 211 4.62 -0.23 -25.79
N TRP A 212 5.43 0.32 -24.90
CA TRP A 212 6.84 0.02 -24.78
C TRP A 212 7.07 -0.90 -23.60
N GLU A 213 8.07 -1.77 -23.74
CA GLU A 213 8.55 -2.58 -22.64
C GLU A 213 10.08 -2.64 -22.62
N VAL A 214 10.61 -3.02 -21.45
CA VAL A 214 11.97 -3.51 -21.31
C VAL A 214 12.00 -4.61 -20.27
N GLU A 215 12.71 -5.69 -20.58
CA GLU A 215 12.98 -6.76 -19.63
C GLU A 215 14.07 -6.34 -18.65
N ILE A 216 13.87 -6.67 -17.38
CA ILE A 216 14.90 -6.44 -16.35
C ILE A 216 15.90 -7.58 -16.41
N THR A 217 17.10 -7.28 -16.90
CA THR A 217 18.18 -8.26 -17.03
C THR A 217 18.63 -8.77 -15.66
N GLY A 218 18.76 -10.08 -15.53
CA GLY A 218 19.16 -10.73 -14.29
C GLY A 218 18.03 -10.87 -13.26
N VAL A 219 18.38 -11.31 -12.07
CA VAL A 219 17.42 -11.45 -10.96
C VAL A 219 17.47 -10.19 -10.10
N LYS A 220 16.52 -9.28 -10.30
CA LYS A 220 16.34 -8.10 -9.42
C LYS A 220 15.23 -8.37 -8.42
N VAL A 221 15.61 -8.70 -7.19
CA VAL A 221 14.68 -8.83 -6.05
C VAL A 221 14.76 -7.55 -5.22
N LEU A 222 13.60 -7.04 -4.84
CA LEU A 222 13.44 -5.91 -3.93
C LEU A 222 12.92 -6.45 -2.60
N GLU A 223 13.57 -6.04 -1.52
CA GLU A 223 13.08 -6.21 -0.16
C GLU A 223 11.98 -5.19 0.11
N GLY A 224 10.93 -5.61 0.81
CA GLY A 224 9.76 -4.79 1.07
C GLY A 224 9.03 -5.20 2.33
N SER A 225 7.96 -4.48 2.63
CA SER A 225 7.17 -4.71 3.84
C SER A 225 5.68 -4.66 3.54
N VAL A 226 4.95 -5.65 4.02
CA VAL A 226 3.48 -5.68 3.94
C VAL A 226 2.92 -4.69 4.95
N LEU A 227 2.15 -3.72 4.47
CA LEU A 227 1.61 -2.63 5.27
C LEU A 227 0.16 -2.32 4.87
N PRO A 228 -0.72 -2.03 5.84
CA PRO A 228 -2.01 -1.41 5.55
C PRO A 228 -1.81 0.08 5.29
N VAL A 229 -2.52 0.61 4.30
CA VAL A 229 -2.63 2.04 4.06
C VAL A 229 -4.03 2.49 4.43
N MET A 230 -4.09 3.44 5.36
CA MET A 230 -5.34 3.95 5.90
C MET A 230 -5.98 4.98 4.97
N MET A 231 -7.30 5.07 5.01
CA MET A 231 -8.06 6.16 4.40
C MET A 231 -7.53 7.51 4.92
N LYS A 232 -7.34 8.48 4.02
CA LYS A 232 -7.11 9.86 4.44
C LYS A 232 -8.41 10.39 5.05
N GLY A 233 -8.32 10.97 6.25
CA GLY A 233 -9.43 11.74 6.83
C GLY A 233 -9.87 12.81 5.84
N LYS A 234 -11.18 12.95 5.67
CA LYS A 234 -11.77 14.07 4.90
C LYS A 234 -11.56 15.38 5.64
#